data_AF-A0A8I0ACS3-F1
#
_entry.id   AF-A0A8I0ACS3-F1
#
_cell.length_a   1.000
_cell.length_b   1.000
_cell.length_c   1.000
_cell.angle_alpha   90.00
_cell.angle_beta   90.00
_cell.angle_gamma   90.00
#
_symmetry.space_group_name_H-M   'P 1'
#
loop_
_entity.id
_entity.type
_entity.pdbx_description
1 polymer ?
#
loop_
_entity_poly.entity_id
_entity_poly.type
_entity_poly.pdbx_seq_one_letter_code
_entity_poly.pdbx_strand_id
1 'polypeptide(L)'
;MIAIGEKYDELEFIKFGEMLLVNPNEKLEQAHFFIKEKNVKINELSNNKCIQYEVRYFTIGRVTLYLMLVIFDDNYESIYGQWINICNQTDRRNFLGLNFTDNIYFVLLSEGNTVKYVQSVENPFKNRMKEMCRKIDKDKAWSKKEFEMAVSTFNGYKSRREFYEELLENQIYPE
;
A
#
# COMPACT_ATOMS: atom_id res chain seq x y z
N MET A 1 15.31 -9.64 -9.85
CA MET A 1 14.19 -9.45 -10.83
C MET A 1 13.14 -10.54 -10.63
N ILE A 2 11.87 -10.18 -10.38
CA ILE A 2 10.77 -11.16 -10.22
C ILE A 2 10.34 -11.68 -11.59
N ALA A 3 10.17 -13.00 -11.72
CA ALA A 3 9.74 -13.62 -12.97
C ALA A 3 8.22 -13.89 -13.00
N ILE A 4 7.61 -13.77 -14.19
CA ILE A 4 6.25 -14.26 -14.42
C ILE A 4 6.23 -15.78 -14.22
N GLY A 5 5.23 -16.29 -13.50
CA GLY A 5 5.13 -17.71 -13.16
C GLY A 5 5.84 -18.10 -11.87
N GLU A 6 6.64 -17.22 -11.27
CA GLU A 6 7.23 -17.44 -9.95
C GLU A 6 6.14 -17.49 -8.86
N LYS A 7 6.36 -18.30 -7.83
CA LYS A 7 5.39 -18.53 -6.75
C LYS A 7 5.94 -18.02 -5.43
N TYR A 8 5.14 -17.24 -4.71
CA TYR A 8 5.47 -16.66 -3.42
C TYR A 8 4.58 -17.25 -2.33
N ASP A 9 4.88 -18.47 -1.90
CA ASP A 9 4.11 -19.18 -0.86
C ASP A 9 4.12 -18.45 0.48
N GLU A 10 5.18 -17.70 0.77
CA GLU A 10 5.28 -16.85 1.95
C GLU A 10 4.23 -15.73 1.99
N LEU A 11 3.58 -15.40 0.86
CA LEU A 11 2.56 -14.36 0.75
C LEU A 11 1.12 -14.89 0.78
N GLU A 12 0.92 -16.16 1.17
CA GLU A 12 -0.41 -16.78 1.21
C GLU A 12 -1.40 -16.05 2.13
N PHE A 13 -0.90 -15.35 3.14
CA PHE A 13 -1.70 -14.58 4.09
C PHE A 13 -2.35 -13.33 3.47
N ILE A 14 -1.87 -12.84 2.32
CA ILE A 14 -2.49 -11.71 1.61
C ILE A 14 -3.84 -12.20 1.06
N LYS A 15 -4.91 -11.47 1.34
CA LYS A 15 -6.26 -11.78 0.82
C LYS A 15 -6.51 -11.14 -0.53
N PHE A 16 -7.54 -11.61 -1.22
CA PHE A 16 -7.99 -10.96 -2.46
C PHE A 16 -8.31 -9.49 -2.24
N GLY A 17 -7.86 -8.67 -3.19
CA GLY A 17 -7.95 -7.24 -3.11
C GLY A 17 -6.88 -6.61 -2.22
N GLU A 18 -6.12 -7.34 -1.40
CA GLU A 18 -5.12 -6.70 -0.53
C GLU A 18 -3.81 -6.38 -1.26
N MET A 19 -3.10 -5.40 -0.71
CA MET A 19 -1.78 -4.97 -1.17
C MET A 19 -0.79 -5.00 -0.02
N LEU A 20 0.44 -5.44 -0.30
CA LEU A 20 1.53 -5.47 0.66
C LEU A 20 2.84 -4.97 0.05
N LEU A 21 3.45 -3.98 0.69
CA LEU A 21 4.81 -3.55 0.45
C LEU A 21 5.80 -4.50 1.12
N VAL A 22 6.59 -5.17 0.29
CA VAL A 22 7.70 -6.03 0.70
C VAL A 22 9.01 -5.38 0.28
N ASN A 23 9.90 -5.22 1.25
CA ASN A 23 11.20 -4.59 1.01
C ASN A 23 12.20 -5.53 0.33
N PRO A 24 13.32 -4.96 -0.15
CA PRO A 24 14.44 -5.75 -0.62
C PRO A 24 14.91 -6.75 0.44
N ASN A 25 15.25 -7.96 0.00
CA ASN A 25 15.87 -9.03 0.77
C ASN A 25 16.76 -9.88 -0.16
N GLU A 26 17.24 -11.04 0.28
CA GLU A 26 18.08 -11.90 -0.58
C GLU A 26 17.38 -12.33 -1.89
N LYS A 27 16.04 -12.38 -1.92
CA LYS A 27 15.24 -12.70 -3.11
C LYS A 27 14.83 -11.46 -3.93
N LEU A 28 14.71 -10.30 -3.28
CA LEU A 28 14.20 -9.07 -3.86
C LEU A 28 15.28 -7.98 -3.82
N GLU A 29 15.77 -7.56 -4.98
CA GLU A 29 16.79 -6.49 -5.05
C GLU A 29 16.21 -5.11 -4.71
N GLN A 30 14.90 -4.93 -4.83
CA GLN A 30 14.19 -3.65 -4.66
C GLN A 30 12.84 -3.87 -3.94
N ALA A 31 12.19 -2.78 -3.52
CA ALA A 31 10.87 -2.84 -2.88
C ALA A 31 9.77 -3.16 -3.91
N HIS A 32 8.84 -4.04 -3.54
CA HIS A 32 7.74 -4.49 -4.38
C HIS A 32 6.40 -4.37 -3.65
N PHE A 33 5.37 -3.88 -4.33
CA PHE A 33 3.98 -4.00 -3.91
C PHE A 33 3.39 -5.24 -4.53
N PHE A 34 3.05 -6.22 -3.71
CA PHE A 34 2.30 -7.39 -4.12
C PHE A 34 0.81 -7.11 -3.95
N ILE A 35 0.04 -7.34 -5.00
CA ILE A 35 -1.42 -7.20 -5.03
C ILE A 35 -2.00 -8.55 -5.40
N LYS A 36 -2.87 -9.11 -4.56
CA LYS A 36 -3.50 -10.41 -4.84
C LYS A 36 -4.88 -10.23 -5.45
N GLU A 37 -5.09 -10.81 -6.62
CA GLU A 37 -6.35 -10.67 -7.35
C GLU A 37 -6.79 -11.92 -8.12
N LYS A 38 -8.07 -11.92 -8.51
CA LYS A 38 -8.62 -12.92 -9.43
C LYS A 38 -8.03 -12.71 -10.83
N ASN A 39 -7.80 -13.79 -11.57
CA ASN A 39 -7.21 -13.73 -12.91
C ASN A 39 -7.92 -12.78 -13.88
N VAL A 40 -9.27 -12.71 -13.83
CA VAL A 40 -10.04 -11.77 -14.65
C VAL A 40 -9.65 -10.32 -14.33
N LYS A 41 -9.59 -9.98 -13.04
CA LYS A 41 -9.19 -8.65 -12.58
C LYS A 41 -7.73 -8.34 -12.90
N ILE A 42 -6.84 -9.32 -12.77
CA ILE A 42 -5.43 -9.18 -13.16
C ILE A 42 -5.30 -8.75 -14.62
N ASN A 43 -6.05 -9.39 -15.53
CA ASN A 43 -6.02 -9.03 -16.95
C ASN A 43 -6.52 -7.60 -17.20
N GLU A 44 -7.52 -7.13 -16.45
CA GLU A 44 -7.98 -5.74 -16.51
C GLU A 44 -6.87 -4.77 -16.05
N LEU A 45 -6.29 -5.04 -14.88
CA LEU A 45 -5.25 -4.20 -14.26
C LEU A 45 -3.97 -4.15 -15.11
N SER A 46 -3.54 -5.28 -15.68
CA SER A 46 -2.30 -5.36 -16.48
C SER A 46 -2.35 -4.54 -17.77
N ASN A 47 -3.56 -4.25 -18.26
CA ASN A 47 -3.78 -3.45 -19.46
C ASN A 47 -4.04 -1.97 -19.12
N ASN A 48 -4.15 -1.64 -17.84
CA ASN A 48 -4.54 -0.30 -17.44
C ASN A 48 -3.37 0.68 -17.55
N LYS A 49 -3.66 1.87 -18.07
CA LYS A 49 -2.68 2.94 -18.26
C LYS A 49 -2.80 4.03 -17.20
N CYS A 50 -3.95 4.13 -16.54
CA CYS A 50 -4.14 5.10 -15.48
C CYS A 50 -3.74 4.45 -14.16
N ILE A 51 -2.71 4.99 -13.51
CA ILE A 51 -2.39 4.61 -12.14
C ILE A 51 -2.16 5.89 -11.35
N GLN A 52 -3.06 6.17 -10.41
CA GLN A 52 -2.89 7.26 -9.45
C GLN A 52 -2.33 6.70 -8.15
N TYR A 53 -1.49 7.51 -7.51
CA TYR A 53 -0.77 7.12 -6.30
C TYR A 53 -1.03 8.17 -5.22
N GLU A 54 -1.45 7.71 -4.05
CA GLU A 54 -1.70 8.58 -2.90
C GLU A 54 -1.05 8.08 -1.63
N VAL A 55 -0.67 9.03 -0.79
CA VAL A 55 -0.35 8.74 0.61
C VAL A 55 -1.11 9.73 1.45
N ARG A 56 -1.85 9.21 2.42
CA ARG A 56 -2.63 9.98 3.39
C ARG A 56 -2.15 9.63 4.79
N TYR A 57 -2.38 10.53 5.73
CA TYR A 57 -2.19 10.23 7.14
C TYR A 57 -3.38 10.73 7.96
N PHE A 58 -3.65 10.04 9.05
CA PHE A 58 -4.79 10.29 9.93
C PHE A 58 -4.31 10.21 11.37
N THR A 59 -4.77 11.12 12.21
CA THR A 59 -4.50 11.08 13.64
C THR A 59 -5.78 10.70 14.37
N ILE A 60 -5.80 9.51 14.97
CA ILE A 60 -6.93 9.01 15.77
C ILE A 60 -6.46 8.94 17.22
N GLY A 61 -6.90 9.89 18.03
CA GLY A 61 -6.36 10.09 19.38
C GLY A 61 -4.85 10.34 19.32
N ARG A 62 -4.06 9.45 19.92
CA ARG A 62 -2.58 9.54 19.93
C ARG A 62 -1.89 8.77 18.77
N VAL A 63 -2.65 7.99 18.01
CA VAL A 63 -2.10 7.11 16.97
C VAL A 63 -2.11 7.85 15.64
N THR A 64 -0.97 7.89 14.96
CA THR A 64 -0.89 8.40 13.58
C THR A 64 -0.82 7.23 12.61
N LEU A 65 -1.84 7.12 11.77
CA LEU A 65 -1.96 6.11 10.74
C LEU A 65 -1.49 6.68 9.42
N TYR A 66 -0.74 5.88 8.67
CA TYR A 66 -0.35 6.20 7.31
C TYR A 66 -1.05 5.23 6.37
N LEU A 67 -1.66 5.74 5.32
CA LEU A 67 -2.34 4.95 4.30
C LEU A 67 -1.67 5.23 2.97
N MET A 68 -1.19 4.18 2.32
CA MET A 68 -0.73 4.26 0.94
C MET A 68 -1.78 3.65 0.03
N LEU A 69 -2.06 4.32 -1.08
CA LEU A 69 -3.07 3.93 -2.05
C LEU A 69 -2.48 3.87 -3.46
N VAL A 70 -2.94 2.88 -4.20
CA VAL A 70 -2.73 2.70 -5.63
C VAL A 70 -4.09 2.51 -6.27
N ILE A 71 -4.41 3.35 -7.25
CA ILE A 71 -5.72 3.44 -7.86
C ILE A 71 -5.52 3.17 -9.34
N PHE A 72 -6.03 2.05 -9.83
CA PHE A 72 -5.82 1.63 -11.22
C PHE A 72 -6.89 2.13 -12.17
N ASP A 73 -7.95 2.81 -11.71
CA ASP A 73 -9.01 3.30 -12.59
C ASP A 73 -9.58 4.64 -12.15
N ASP A 74 -10.20 5.35 -13.10
CA ASP A 74 -10.81 6.66 -12.86
C ASP A 74 -12.19 6.56 -12.18
N ASN A 75 -12.77 5.35 -12.10
CA ASN A 75 -14.05 5.10 -11.45
C ASN A 75 -13.92 4.54 -10.03
N TYR A 76 -12.69 4.44 -9.50
CA TYR A 76 -12.39 4.05 -8.12
C TYR A 76 -12.82 2.63 -7.73
N GLU A 77 -13.00 1.75 -8.71
CA GLU A 77 -13.34 0.34 -8.48
C GLU A 77 -12.10 -0.52 -8.18
N SER A 78 -10.92 -0.06 -8.60
CA SER A 78 -9.65 -0.79 -8.44
C SER A 78 -8.69 -0.03 -7.53
N ILE A 79 -9.09 0.12 -6.28
CA ILE A 79 -8.29 0.77 -5.23
C ILE A 79 -7.63 -0.28 -4.34
N TYR A 80 -6.31 -0.18 -4.23
CA TYR A 80 -5.48 -1.03 -3.39
C TYR A 80 -4.78 -0.18 -2.36
N GLY A 81 -4.84 -0.61 -1.10
CA GLY A 81 -4.34 0.18 0.02
C GLY A 81 -3.59 -0.65 1.04
N GLN A 82 -2.62 -0.02 1.69
CA GLN A 82 -1.93 -0.58 2.84
C GLN A 82 -1.83 0.46 3.96
N TRP A 83 -2.31 0.08 5.15
CA TRP A 83 -2.06 0.82 6.37
C TRP A 83 -0.65 0.51 6.89
N ILE A 84 0.09 1.55 7.24
CA ILE A 84 1.48 1.47 7.67
C ILE A 84 1.57 1.84 9.15
N ASN A 85 2.05 0.90 9.97
CA ASN A 85 2.31 1.17 11.38
C ASN A 85 3.76 1.66 11.56
N ILE A 86 3.97 2.97 11.66
CA ILE A 86 5.34 3.52 11.79
C ILE A 86 6.06 3.12 13.10
N CYS A 87 5.33 2.64 14.12
CA CYS A 87 5.93 2.10 15.33
C CYS A 87 6.40 0.63 15.15
N ASN A 88 5.89 -0.07 14.13
CA ASN A 88 6.43 -1.38 13.74
C ASN A 88 7.74 -1.17 12.97
N GLN A 89 8.82 -1.82 13.41
CA GLN A 89 10.15 -1.62 12.81
C GLN A 89 10.22 -2.05 11.35
N THR A 90 9.55 -3.13 10.98
CA THR A 90 9.51 -3.63 9.60
C THR A 90 8.75 -2.66 8.71
N ASP A 91 7.53 -2.30 9.08
CA ASP A 91 6.71 -1.36 8.30
C ASP A 91 7.41 0.00 8.17
N ARG A 92 7.99 0.50 9.26
CA ARG A 92 8.76 1.75 9.26
C ARG A 92 9.94 1.68 8.29
N ARG A 93 10.74 0.62 8.38
CA ARG A 93 11.90 0.44 7.48
C ARG A 93 11.44 0.34 6.03
N ASN A 94 10.33 -0.35 5.76
CA ASN A 94 9.79 -0.49 4.42
C ASN A 94 9.31 0.84 3.85
N PHE A 95 8.49 1.55 4.63
CA PHE A 95 7.96 2.85 4.29
C PHE A 95 9.07 3.88 4.05
N LEU A 96 10.04 4.00 4.97
CA LEU A 96 11.15 4.95 4.84
C LEU A 96 12.12 4.57 3.71
N GLY A 97 12.26 3.27 3.42
CA GLY A 97 13.09 2.76 2.34
C GLY A 97 12.67 3.30 0.96
N LEU A 98 11.38 3.56 0.77
CA LEU A 98 10.86 4.14 -0.47
C LEU A 98 11.50 5.48 -0.82
N ASN A 99 11.97 6.28 0.14
CA ASN A 99 12.63 7.56 -0.17
C ASN A 99 13.97 7.38 -0.93
N PHE A 100 14.56 6.20 -0.88
CA PHE A 100 15.85 5.88 -1.50
C PHE A 100 15.72 5.00 -2.74
N THR A 101 14.49 4.66 -3.13
CA THR A 101 14.21 3.80 -4.28
C THR A 101 13.77 4.67 -5.46
N ASP A 102 14.43 4.52 -6.61
CA ASP A 102 14.07 5.26 -7.83
C ASP A 102 12.86 4.66 -8.54
N ASN A 103 12.75 3.33 -8.57
CA ASN A 103 11.64 2.62 -9.22
C ASN A 103 10.95 1.68 -8.23
N ILE A 104 9.62 1.68 -8.23
CA ILE A 104 8.84 0.70 -7.48
C ILE A 104 8.24 -0.32 -8.45
N TYR A 105 8.02 -1.53 -7.94
CA TYR A 105 7.46 -2.62 -8.72
C TYR A 105 6.10 -3.00 -8.17
N PHE A 106 5.11 -3.10 -9.06
CA PHE A 106 3.79 -3.66 -8.77
C PHE A 106 3.72 -5.07 -9.32
N VAL A 107 3.36 -6.01 -8.46
CA VAL A 107 3.33 -7.44 -8.77
C VAL A 107 1.92 -7.94 -8.54
N LEU A 108 1.25 -8.38 -9.61
CA LEU A 108 -0.07 -8.97 -9.51
C LEU A 108 0.07 -10.48 -9.29
N LEU A 109 -0.41 -10.94 -8.15
CA LEU A 109 -0.46 -12.35 -7.76
C LEU A 109 -1.85 -12.90 -8.03
N SER A 110 -1.89 -14.09 -8.64
CA SER A 110 -3.11 -14.91 -8.69
C SER A 110 -3.45 -15.51 -7.32
N GLU A 111 -4.60 -16.20 -7.25
CA GLU A 111 -5.06 -16.95 -6.08
C GLU A 111 -3.99 -17.87 -5.48
N GLY A 112 -3.27 -18.60 -6.32
CA GLY A 112 -2.19 -19.51 -5.92
C GLY A 112 -0.84 -18.83 -5.65
N ASN A 113 -0.83 -17.52 -5.40
CA ASN A 113 0.36 -16.67 -5.19
C ASN A 113 1.39 -16.75 -6.33
N THR A 114 0.94 -17.11 -7.53
CA THR A 114 1.78 -17.08 -8.73
C THR A 114 1.78 -15.68 -9.32
N VAL A 115 2.95 -15.14 -9.63
CA VAL A 115 3.14 -13.88 -10.32
C VAL A 115 2.56 -13.97 -11.73
N LYS A 116 1.63 -13.07 -12.04
CA LYS A 116 0.98 -12.98 -13.36
C LYS A 116 1.37 -11.73 -14.13
N TYR A 117 1.77 -10.67 -13.43
CA TYR A 117 2.16 -9.42 -14.04
C TYR A 117 3.13 -8.67 -13.13
N VAL A 118 4.09 -7.98 -13.75
CA VAL A 118 5.03 -7.10 -13.06
C VAL A 118 5.11 -5.80 -13.85
N GLN A 119 4.94 -4.68 -13.17
CA GLN A 119 5.14 -3.35 -13.73
C GLN A 119 6.13 -2.58 -12.88
N SER A 120 7.08 -1.92 -13.54
CA SER A 120 7.97 -0.97 -12.90
C SER A 120 7.53 0.44 -13.25
N VAL A 121 7.51 1.32 -12.25
CA VAL A 121 7.25 2.76 -12.43
C VAL A 121 8.27 3.57 -11.65
N GLU A 122 8.58 4.77 -12.15
CA GLU A 122 9.32 5.75 -11.35
C GLU A 122 8.56 6.01 -10.05
N ASN A 123 9.28 6.00 -8.93
CA ASN A 123 8.70 6.00 -7.60
C ASN A 123 7.89 7.30 -7.34
N PRO A 124 6.55 7.22 -7.37
CA PRO A 124 5.68 8.38 -7.22
C PRO A 124 5.64 8.90 -5.78
N PHE A 125 6.13 8.10 -4.82
CA PHE A 125 6.10 8.42 -3.40
C PHE A 125 7.33 9.20 -2.94
N LYS A 126 8.46 9.15 -3.68
CA LYS A 126 9.77 9.64 -3.23
C LYS A 126 9.76 11.06 -2.65
N ASN A 127 9.05 12.00 -3.28
CA ASN A 127 8.96 13.38 -2.80
C ASN A 127 7.94 13.58 -1.67
N ARG A 128 6.78 12.92 -1.74
CA ARG A 128 5.74 12.98 -0.69
C ARG A 128 6.24 12.38 0.64
N MET A 129 7.04 11.32 0.55
CA MET A 129 7.65 10.67 1.70
C MET A 129 8.55 11.60 2.51
N LYS A 130 9.31 12.49 1.87
CA LYS A 130 10.18 13.45 2.58
C LYS A 130 9.40 14.38 3.49
N GLU A 131 8.25 14.86 3.03
CA GLU A 131 7.38 15.75 3.80
C GLU A 131 6.76 15.01 4.98
N MET A 132 6.27 13.79 4.74
CA MET A 132 5.66 12.94 5.77
C MET A 132 6.68 12.53 6.83
N CYS A 133 7.92 12.21 6.45
CA CYS A 133 8.99 11.87 7.38
C CYS A 133 9.32 12.97 8.39
N ARG A 134 9.12 14.25 8.01
CA ARG A 134 9.30 15.39 8.92
C ARG A 134 8.19 15.48 9.97
N LYS A 135 6.99 14.99 9.63
CA LYS A 135 5.81 14.97 10.49
C LYS A 135 5.71 13.73 11.37
N ILE A 136 6.52 12.69 11.12
CA ILE A 136 6.61 11.53 12.02
C ILE A 136 7.21 12.00 13.35
N ASP A 137 6.34 12.12 14.34
CA ASP A 137 6.70 12.34 15.73
C ASP A 137 7.50 11.13 16.23
N LYS A 138 8.83 11.27 16.30
CA LYS A 138 9.76 10.17 16.62
C LYS A 138 9.62 9.68 18.06
N ASP A 139 8.98 10.48 18.91
CA ASP A 139 8.88 10.25 20.35
C ASP A 139 7.54 9.58 20.73
N LYS A 140 6.59 9.49 19.79
CA LYS A 140 5.33 8.76 20.00
C LYS A 140 5.49 7.29 19.65
N ALA A 141 5.22 6.44 20.65
CA ALA A 141 5.14 4.99 20.50
C ALA A 141 3.73 4.50 20.85
N TRP A 142 3.12 3.72 19.95
CA TRP A 142 1.88 2.99 20.20
C TRP A 142 2.04 1.50 19.91
N SER A 143 1.22 0.69 20.57
CA SER A 143 1.21 -0.75 20.40
C SER A 143 0.53 -1.17 19.09
N LYS A 144 0.78 -2.41 18.65
CA LYS A 144 0.06 -3.01 17.51
C LYS A 144 -1.46 -3.01 17.72
N LYS A 145 -1.92 -3.28 18.95
CA LYS A 145 -3.35 -3.28 19.29
C LYS A 145 -3.98 -1.89 19.11
N GLU A 146 -3.29 -0.84 19.55
CA GLU A 146 -3.78 0.53 19.37
C GLU A 146 -3.83 0.93 17.90
N PHE A 147 -2.84 0.52 17.11
CA PHE A 147 -2.86 0.70 15.66
C PHE A 147 -4.06 -0.02 15.02
N GLU A 148 -4.29 -1.30 15.34
CA GLU A 148 -5.40 -2.09 14.80
C GLU A 148 -6.76 -1.51 15.20
N MET A 149 -6.90 -1.03 16.44
CA MET A 149 -8.10 -0.33 16.89
C MET A 149 -8.32 0.97 16.10
N ALA A 150 -7.28 1.77 15.88
CA ALA A 150 -7.39 3.00 15.12
C ALA A 150 -7.74 2.71 13.65
N VAL A 151 -7.12 1.70 13.02
CA VAL A 151 -7.49 1.24 11.66
C VAL A 151 -8.94 0.76 11.60
N SER A 152 -9.43 0.09 12.65
CA SER A 152 -10.81 -0.41 12.65
C SER A 152 -11.89 0.68 12.60
N THR A 153 -11.55 1.93 12.92
CA THR A 153 -12.47 3.07 12.75
C THR A 153 -12.87 3.29 11.28
N PHE A 154 -12.05 2.81 10.34
CA PHE A 154 -12.30 2.86 8.90
C PHE A 154 -12.94 1.58 8.35
N ASN A 155 -13.34 0.62 9.19
CA ASN A 155 -14.00 -0.61 8.72
C ASN A 155 -15.52 -0.43 8.49
N GLY A 156 -16.08 0.74 8.78
CA GLY A 156 -17.52 1.02 8.64
C GLY A 156 -17.98 1.18 7.19
N TYR A 157 -17.06 1.35 6.24
CA TYR A 157 -17.37 1.55 4.82
C TYR A 157 -17.78 0.24 4.14
N LYS A 158 -18.81 0.29 3.30
CA LYS A 158 -19.32 -0.85 2.54
C LYS A 158 -18.39 -1.24 1.39
N SER A 159 -17.60 -0.28 0.88
CA SER A 159 -16.62 -0.50 -0.16
C SER A 159 -15.40 0.41 -0.03
N ARG A 160 -14.30 0.04 -0.70
CA ARG A 160 -13.10 0.91 -0.79
C ARG A 160 -13.36 2.16 -1.59
N ARG A 161 -14.24 2.07 -2.58
CA ARG A 161 -14.71 3.22 -3.37
C ARG A 161 -15.40 4.23 -2.47
N GLU A 162 -16.40 3.81 -1.70
CA GLU A 162 -17.11 4.66 -0.75
C GLU A 162 -16.13 5.30 0.25
N PHE A 163 -15.21 4.51 0.79
CA PHE A 163 -14.16 5.04 1.65
C PHE A 163 -13.33 6.13 0.96
N TYR A 164 -12.86 5.89 -0.27
CA TYR A 164 -12.02 6.83 -0.99
C TYR A 164 -12.78 8.08 -1.45
N GLU A 165 -14.03 7.95 -1.89
CA GLU A 165 -14.91 9.08 -2.21
C GLU A 165 -15.09 9.98 -0.97
N GLU A 166 -15.32 9.41 0.22
CA GLU A 166 -15.36 10.19 1.46
C GLU A 166 -14.02 10.86 1.81
N LEU A 167 -12.88 10.23 1.50
CA LEU A 167 -11.57 10.86 1.68
C LEU A 167 -11.40 12.09 0.77
N LEU A 168 -11.94 12.06 -0.44
CA LEU A 168 -11.90 13.18 -1.39
C LEU A 168 -12.80 14.33 -0.93
N GLU A 169 -14.02 14.03 -0.49
CA GLU A 169 -15.02 15.02 -0.11
C GLU A 169 -14.67 15.75 1.18
N ASN A 170 -14.18 15.02 2.18
CA ASN A 170 -13.99 15.59 3.51
C ASN A 170 -12.69 16.37 3.70
N GLN A 171 -11.79 16.39 2.69
CA GLN A 171 -10.40 16.86 2.81
C GLN A 171 -9.84 16.59 4.21
N ILE A 172 -10.05 15.38 4.79
CA ILE A 172 -9.90 15.11 6.22
C ILE A 172 -8.59 15.74 6.68
N TYR A 173 -8.71 16.92 7.29
CA TYR A 173 -7.59 17.84 7.38
C TYR A 173 -6.61 17.19 8.33
N PRO A 174 -5.35 17.01 7.93
CA PRO A 174 -4.37 16.99 8.96
C PRO A 174 -4.16 18.45 9.39
N GLU A 175 -4.45 18.73 10.65
CA GLU A 175 -3.80 19.85 11.34
C GLU A 175 -2.27 19.82 11.13
#